data_AF-A0A5M9J5M2-F1
#
_entry.id   AF-A0A5M9J5M2-F1
#
_cell.length_a   1.000
_cell.length_b   1.000
_cell.length_c   1.000
_cell.angle_alpha   90.00
_cell.angle_beta   90.00
_cell.angle_gamma   90.00
#
_symmetry.space_group_name_H-M   'P 1'
#
loop_
_entity.id
_entity.type
_entity.pdbx_description
1 polymer ?
#
loop_
_entity_poly.entity_id
_entity_poly.type
_entity_poly.pdbx_seq_one_letter_code
_entity_poly.pdbx_strand_id
1 'polypeptide(L)'
;MFDRPSIIASEILTIAQWVSILYTRAFRGFIIVLPWLLELVLMDLIISFLLPFSYHFPNWVYDASSIVAFTNWNWIQVIFEIFNGGKITISGDVLPEGETAIVIANHVSWTDFYMIQALAIRAGMLGRCRWFAKIELRWVPLLGWGIWGMGMPMVSRNWLKDKKELDRVFAGVVVKKWPQWLISFSEATRYTPKKYEETKTWCKENNRPIPKTPSISTNQRLRNNSAAFA
;
A
#
# COMPACT_ATOMS: atom_id res chain seq x y z
N MET A 1 -3.81 8.94 58.99
CA MET A 1 -4.08 7.52 58.74
C MET A 1 -4.70 7.44 57.34
N PHE A 2 -3.91 7.08 56.33
CA PHE A 2 -4.39 7.00 54.94
C PHE A 2 -5.34 5.81 54.82
N ASP A 3 -6.53 6.07 54.31
CA ASP A 3 -7.63 5.10 54.22
C ASP A 3 -7.37 4.12 53.06
N ARG A 4 -6.47 3.16 53.27
CA ARG A 4 -6.03 2.15 52.28
C ARG A 4 -7.17 1.41 51.55
N PRO A 5 -8.34 1.09 52.16
CA PRO A 5 -9.43 0.41 51.47
C PRO A 5 -10.03 1.22 50.32
N SER A 6 -10.11 2.54 50.49
CA SER A 6 -10.68 3.44 49.46
C SER A 6 -9.77 3.57 48.23
N ILE A 7 -8.46 3.60 48.44
CA ILE A 7 -7.45 3.67 47.38
C ILE A 7 -7.46 2.39 46.54
N ILE A 8 -7.45 1.22 47.19
CA ILE A 8 -7.48 -0.08 46.51
C ILE A 8 -8.77 -0.27 45.70
N ALA A 9 -9.93 0.16 46.23
CA ALA A 9 -11.19 0.10 45.50
C ALA A 9 -11.19 1.01 44.25
N SER A 10 -10.60 2.20 44.35
CA SER A 10 -10.47 3.13 43.22
C SER A 10 -9.54 2.60 42.12
N GLU A 11 -8.41 1.98 42.51
CA GLU A 11 -7.46 1.36 41.59
C GLU A 11 -8.08 0.17 40.85
N ILE A 12 -8.79 -0.71 41.56
CA ILE A 12 -9.52 -1.84 40.98
C ILE A 12 -10.60 -1.37 40.00
N LEU A 13 -11.35 -0.32 40.34
CA LEU A 13 -12.39 0.25 39.46
C LEU A 13 -11.77 0.81 38.17
N THR A 14 -10.64 1.52 38.26
CA THR A 14 -9.91 1.99 37.08
C THR A 14 -9.39 0.83 36.22
N ILE A 15 -8.84 -0.23 36.82
CA ILE A 15 -8.38 -1.41 36.08
C ILE A 15 -9.55 -2.09 35.36
N ALA A 16 -10.70 -2.26 36.02
CA ALA A 16 -11.89 -2.84 35.41
C ALA A 16 -12.42 -1.99 34.25
N GLN A 17 -12.39 -0.66 34.37
CA GLN A 17 -12.73 0.27 33.29
C GLN A 17 -11.77 0.13 32.10
N TRP A 18 -10.46 0.08 32.34
CA TRP A 18 -9.46 -0.13 31.29
C TRP A 18 -9.62 -1.48 30.58
N VAL A 19 -9.89 -2.55 31.33
CA VAL A 19 -10.14 -3.89 30.77
C VAL A 19 -11.42 -3.89 29.93
N SER A 20 -12.49 -3.25 30.40
CA SER A 20 -13.75 -3.11 29.64
C SER A 20 -13.56 -2.30 28.35
N ILE A 21 -12.81 -1.19 28.40
CA ILE A 21 -12.47 -0.38 27.22
C ILE A 21 -11.61 -1.18 26.24
N LEU A 22 -10.63 -1.95 26.73
CA LEU A 22 -9.80 -2.78 25.88
C LEU A 22 -10.62 -3.89 25.21
N TYR A 23 -11.49 -4.55 25.97
CA TYR A 23 -12.36 -5.61 25.48
C TYR A 23 -13.35 -5.10 24.42
N THR A 24 -14.01 -3.99 24.69
CA THR A 24 -14.94 -3.36 23.73
C THR A 24 -14.24 -2.90 22.46
N ARG A 25 -13.02 -2.34 22.55
CA ARG A 25 -12.20 -1.97 21.38
C ARG A 25 -11.76 -3.19 20.58
N ALA A 26 -11.30 -4.25 21.25
CA ALA A 26 -10.90 -5.49 20.61
C ALA A 26 -12.07 -6.18 19.90
N PHE A 27 -13.23 -6.26 20.56
CA PHE A 27 -14.45 -6.82 20.01
C PHE A 27 -14.96 -6.04 18.80
N ARG A 28 -14.95 -4.70 18.87
CA ARG A 28 -15.27 -3.83 17.73
C ARG A 28 -14.32 -4.09 16.56
N GLY A 29 -13.02 -4.15 16.84
CA GLY A 29 -12.00 -4.46 15.83
C GLY A 29 -12.25 -5.81 15.16
N PHE A 30 -12.57 -6.84 15.94
CA PHE A 30 -12.91 -8.16 15.44
C PHE A 30 -14.12 -8.13 14.50
N ILE A 31 -15.22 -7.47 14.89
CA ILE A 31 -16.43 -7.37 14.06
C ILE A 31 -16.15 -6.67 12.73
N ILE A 32 -15.31 -5.63 12.72
CA ILE A 32 -15.00 -4.86 11.52
C ILE A 32 -14.04 -5.61 10.59
N VAL A 33 -13.03 -6.27 11.15
CA VAL A 33 -11.94 -6.91 10.40
C VAL A 33 -12.31 -8.33 9.95
N LEU A 34 -13.15 -9.05 10.68
CA LEU A 34 -13.50 -10.43 10.34
C LEU A 34 -14.16 -10.56 8.94
N PRO A 35 -15.16 -9.75 8.56
CA PRO A 35 -15.75 -9.81 7.22
C PRO A 35 -14.70 -9.56 6.12
N TRP A 36 -13.78 -8.62 6.36
CA TRP A 36 -12.67 -8.33 5.45
C TRP A 36 -11.74 -9.54 5.28
N LEU A 37 -11.39 -10.23 6.37
CA LEU A 37 -10.55 -11.43 6.32
C LEU A 37 -11.23 -12.57 5.55
N LEU A 38 -12.54 -12.73 5.71
CA LEU A 38 -13.32 -13.72 4.95
C LEU A 38 -13.36 -13.37 3.46
N GLU A 39 -13.56 -12.09 3.13
CA GLU A 39 -13.50 -11.60 1.76
C GLU A 39 -12.12 -11.81 1.14
N LEU A 40 -11.04 -11.60 1.90
CA LEU A 40 -9.68 -11.85 1.44
C LEU A 40 -9.46 -13.31 1.03
N VAL A 41 -9.95 -14.26 1.84
CA VAL A 41 -9.91 -15.69 1.50
C VAL A 41 -10.72 -15.98 0.24
N LEU A 42 -11.93 -15.41 0.12
CA LEU A 42 -12.76 -15.57 -1.07
C LEU A 42 -12.09 -15.01 -2.32
N MET A 43 -11.48 -13.83 -2.23
CA MET A 43 -10.69 -13.24 -3.30
C MET A 43 -9.61 -14.19 -3.77
N ASP A 44 -8.81 -14.77 -2.87
CA ASP A 44 -7.74 -15.68 -3.26
C ASP A 44 -8.26 -16.93 -3.97
N LEU A 45 -9.40 -17.47 -3.53
CA LEU A 45 -10.05 -18.60 -4.21
C LEU A 45 -10.50 -18.21 -5.62
N ILE A 46 -11.12 -17.04 -5.78
CA ILE A 46 -11.57 -16.54 -7.08
C ILE A 46 -10.38 -16.29 -8.00
N ILE A 47 -9.34 -15.58 -7.54
CA ILE A 47 -8.15 -15.30 -8.33
C ILE A 47 -7.45 -16.61 -8.74
N SER A 48 -7.32 -17.56 -7.81
CA SER A 48 -6.74 -18.87 -8.11
C SER A 48 -7.53 -19.62 -9.19
N PHE A 49 -8.85 -19.53 -9.14
CA PHE A 49 -9.73 -20.11 -10.16
C PHE A 49 -9.61 -19.39 -11.51
N LEU A 50 -9.44 -18.07 -11.54
CA LEU A 50 -9.31 -17.28 -12.77
C LEU A 50 -7.96 -17.46 -13.47
N LEU A 51 -6.88 -17.75 -12.73
CA LEU A 51 -5.52 -17.79 -13.26
C LEU A 51 -5.32 -18.76 -14.45
N PRO A 52 -5.83 -20.02 -14.44
CA PRO A 52 -5.73 -20.92 -15.59
C PRO A 52 -6.34 -20.36 -16.88
N PHE A 53 -7.40 -19.56 -16.76
CA PHE A 53 -8.09 -18.95 -17.90
C PHE A 53 -7.33 -17.73 -18.45
N SER A 54 -6.37 -17.18 -17.71
CA SER A 54 -5.62 -15.98 -18.13
C SER A 54 -4.82 -16.20 -19.41
N TYR A 55 -4.44 -17.45 -19.71
CA TYR A 55 -3.74 -17.79 -20.94
C TYR A 55 -4.62 -17.62 -22.18
N HIS A 56 -5.89 -18.03 -22.10
CA HIS A 56 -6.84 -17.97 -23.23
C HIS A 56 -7.67 -16.68 -23.25
N PHE A 57 -8.03 -16.16 -22.09
CA PHE A 57 -8.92 -15.00 -21.93
C PHE A 57 -8.29 -13.92 -21.04
N PRO A 58 -7.11 -13.38 -21.41
CA PRO A 58 -6.33 -12.50 -20.55
C PRO A 58 -7.08 -11.20 -20.18
N ASN A 59 -7.82 -10.60 -21.12
CA ASN A 59 -8.56 -9.36 -20.87
C ASN A 59 -9.73 -9.58 -19.89
N TRP A 60 -10.50 -10.64 -20.09
CA TRP A 60 -11.62 -10.97 -19.21
C TRP A 60 -11.15 -11.29 -17.79
N VAL A 61 -10.08 -12.09 -17.67
CA VAL A 61 -9.48 -12.39 -16.35
C VAL A 61 -8.96 -11.12 -15.69
N TYR A 62 -8.35 -10.21 -16.45
CA TYR A 62 -7.88 -8.93 -15.93
C TYR A 62 -9.02 -8.07 -15.36
N ASP A 63 -10.13 -7.94 -16.12
CA ASP A 63 -11.28 -7.15 -15.67
C ASP A 63 -11.98 -7.81 -14.47
N ALA A 64 -12.20 -9.12 -14.51
CA ALA A 64 -12.77 -9.88 -13.39
C ALA A 64 -11.93 -9.72 -12.12
N SER A 65 -10.60 -9.89 -12.25
CA SER A 65 -9.67 -9.72 -11.14
C SER A 65 -9.66 -8.28 -10.60
N SER A 66 -9.85 -7.29 -11.48
CA SER A 66 -9.93 -5.87 -11.08
C SER A 66 -11.23 -5.54 -10.34
N ILE A 67 -12.34 -6.20 -10.66
CA ILE A 67 -13.61 -6.08 -9.90
C ILE A 67 -13.42 -6.64 -8.49
N VAL A 68 -12.82 -7.83 -8.36
CA VAL A 68 -12.55 -8.41 -7.04
C VAL A 68 -11.58 -7.55 -6.23
N ALA A 69 -10.55 -6.99 -6.89
CA ALA A 69 -9.64 -6.04 -6.25
C ALA A 69 -10.38 -4.80 -5.73
N PHE A 70 -11.33 -4.27 -6.50
CA PHE A 70 -12.13 -3.11 -6.11
C PHE A 70 -12.86 -3.37 -4.79
N THR A 71 -13.53 -4.51 -4.62
CA THR A 71 -14.32 -4.78 -3.41
C THR A 71 -13.42 -4.83 -2.17
N ASN A 72 -12.32 -5.55 -2.24
CA ASN A 72 -11.37 -5.68 -1.13
C ASN A 72 -10.72 -4.34 -0.77
N TRP A 73 -10.27 -3.56 -1.78
CA TRP A 73 -9.69 -2.24 -1.52
C TRP A 73 -10.73 -1.26 -0.95
N ASN A 74 -11.94 -1.27 -1.50
CA ASN A 74 -13.00 -0.40 -1.04
C ASN A 74 -13.38 -0.71 0.40
N TRP A 75 -13.39 -1.98 0.80
CA TRP A 75 -13.65 -2.36 2.18
C TRP A 75 -12.59 -1.80 3.14
N ILE A 76 -11.31 -1.89 2.79
CA ILE A 76 -10.21 -1.30 3.57
C ILE A 76 -10.39 0.22 3.70
N GLN A 77 -10.77 0.90 2.61
CA GLN A 77 -11.06 2.34 2.63
C GLN A 77 -12.25 2.68 3.54
N VAL A 78 -13.34 1.90 3.50
CA VAL A 78 -14.51 2.07 4.38
C VAL A 78 -14.15 1.87 5.85
N ILE A 79 -13.29 0.89 6.17
CA ILE A 79 -12.75 0.72 7.53
C ILE A 79 -12.06 1.99 8.00
N PHE A 80 -11.26 2.61 7.15
CA PHE A 80 -10.53 3.82 7.49
C PHE A 80 -11.42 5.06 7.62
N GLU A 81 -12.22 5.39 6.60
CA GLU A 81 -12.99 6.63 6.59
C GLU A 81 -14.26 6.55 7.44
N ILE A 82 -15.02 5.45 7.35
CA ILE A 82 -16.33 5.32 8.00
C ILE A 82 -16.17 4.77 9.41
N PHE A 83 -15.57 3.59 9.57
CA PHE A 83 -15.52 2.94 10.87
C PHE A 83 -14.51 3.58 11.84
N ASN A 84 -13.42 4.15 11.31
CA ASN A 84 -12.37 4.80 12.12
C ASN A 84 -12.41 6.34 12.04
N GLY A 85 -13.30 6.93 11.24
CA GLY A 85 -13.46 8.38 11.15
C GLY A 85 -12.28 9.10 10.49
N GLY A 86 -11.50 8.38 9.67
CA GLY A 86 -10.40 8.95 8.90
C GLY A 86 -10.92 10.04 7.96
N LYS A 87 -10.37 11.25 8.06
CA LYS A 87 -10.74 12.39 7.21
C LYS A 87 -9.63 12.64 6.21
N ILE A 88 -9.95 12.48 4.93
CA ILE A 88 -9.02 12.75 3.83
C ILE A 88 -9.42 14.06 3.18
N THR A 89 -8.48 15.01 3.14
CA THR A 89 -8.64 16.28 2.39
C THR A 89 -7.84 16.19 1.10
N ILE A 90 -8.42 16.66 0.01
CA ILE A 90 -7.85 16.60 -1.33
C ILE A 90 -7.82 18.01 -1.90
N SER A 91 -6.74 18.37 -2.56
CA SER A 91 -6.55 19.65 -3.26
C SER A 91 -5.82 19.41 -4.57
N GLY A 92 -6.13 20.21 -5.59
CA GLY A 92 -5.54 20.11 -6.92
C GLY A 92 -6.59 19.95 -8.00
N ASP A 93 -6.16 19.52 -9.18
CA ASP A 93 -7.02 19.36 -10.34
C ASP A 93 -7.95 18.15 -10.21
N VAL A 94 -9.06 18.20 -10.94
CA VAL A 94 -9.96 17.05 -11.08
C VAL A 94 -9.28 15.99 -11.94
N LEU A 95 -9.22 14.77 -11.42
CA LEU A 95 -8.61 13.65 -12.14
C LEU A 95 -9.58 13.12 -13.21
N PRO A 96 -9.09 12.81 -14.42
CA PRO A 96 -9.92 12.20 -15.46
C PRO A 96 -10.35 10.78 -15.06
N GLU A 97 -11.59 10.44 -15.41
CA GLU A 97 -12.19 9.14 -15.07
C GLU A 97 -11.67 8.04 -16.01
N GLY A 98 -11.27 6.90 -15.44
CA GLY A 98 -10.88 5.71 -16.21
C GLY A 98 -9.53 5.78 -16.93
N GLU A 99 -8.79 6.88 -16.81
CA GLU A 99 -7.50 7.05 -17.49
C GLU A 99 -6.36 6.25 -16.84
N THR A 100 -5.48 5.72 -17.68
CA THR A 100 -4.26 5.02 -17.26
C THR A 100 -3.21 6.02 -16.82
N ALA A 101 -2.57 5.77 -15.69
CA ALA A 101 -1.57 6.69 -15.14
C ALA A 101 -0.43 5.96 -14.42
N ILE A 102 0.73 6.61 -14.35
CA ILE A 102 1.77 6.29 -13.36
C ILE A 102 1.61 7.30 -12.23
N VAL A 103 1.28 6.80 -11.04
CA VAL A 103 1.07 7.63 -9.85
C VAL A 103 2.37 7.63 -9.06
N ILE A 104 2.99 8.81 -8.93
CA ILE A 104 4.22 9.00 -8.17
C ILE A 104 3.89 9.78 -6.92
N ALA A 105 4.20 9.22 -5.76
CA ALA A 105 3.99 9.85 -4.47
C ALA A 105 5.22 9.69 -3.56
N ASN A 106 5.36 10.60 -2.61
CA ASN A 106 6.30 10.47 -1.51
C ASN A 106 5.85 9.38 -0.52
N HIS A 107 6.80 8.74 0.18
CA HIS A 107 6.49 7.69 1.16
C HIS A 107 6.77 8.14 2.59
N VAL A 108 5.71 8.54 3.28
CA VAL A 108 5.77 9.09 4.63
C VAL A 108 5.40 8.03 5.66
N SER A 109 4.35 7.25 5.39
CA SER A 109 3.72 6.39 6.39
C SER A 109 3.13 5.12 5.80
N TRP A 110 2.72 4.20 6.68
CA TRP A 110 1.99 3.02 6.24
C TRP A 110 0.56 3.35 5.77
N THR A 111 0.04 4.53 6.11
CA THR A 111 -1.30 4.99 5.72
C THR A 111 -1.36 5.66 4.35
N ASP A 112 -0.22 5.87 3.67
CA ASP A 112 -0.15 6.61 2.40
C ASP A 112 -1.07 6.03 1.32
N PHE A 113 -1.34 4.72 1.37
CA PHE A 113 -2.22 4.08 0.40
C PHE A 113 -3.67 4.58 0.47
N TYR A 114 -4.18 4.98 1.64
CA TYR A 114 -5.57 5.44 1.79
C TYR A 114 -5.82 6.75 1.03
N MET A 115 -4.82 7.64 0.98
CA MET A 115 -4.91 8.91 0.26
C MET A 115 -4.99 8.67 -1.25
N ILE A 116 -4.19 7.74 -1.76
CA ILE A 116 -4.20 7.36 -3.18
C ILE A 116 -5.48 6.59 -3.53
N GLN A 117 -5.97 5.70 -2.64
CA GLN A 117 -7.25 5.02 -2.84
C GLN A 117 -8.42 6.00 -2.90
N ALA A 118 -8.45 7.02 -2.04
CA ALA A 118 -9.48 8.07 -2.10
C ALA A 118 -9.51 8.78 -3.46
N LEU A 119 -8.35 9.07 -4.05
CA LEU A 119 -8.25 9.61 -5.41
C LEU A 119 -8.71 8.59 -6.46
N ALA A 120 -8.28 7.34 -6.33
CA ALA A 120 -8.62 6.27 -7.26
C ALA A 120 -10.12 5.93 -7.30
N ILE A 121 -10.82 6.02 -6.17
CA ILE A 121 -12.29 5.87 -6.12
C ILE A 121 -12.95 6.94 -6.98
N ARG A 122 -12.53 8.20 -6.85
CA ARG A 122 -13.09 9.34 -7.59
C ARG A 122 -12.83 9.26 -9.10
N ALA A 123 -11.70 8.67 -9.48
CA ALA A 123 -11.35 8.44 -10.88
C ALA A 123 -11.89 7.11 -11.44
N GLY A 124 -12.61 6.30 -10.65
CA GLY A 124 -13.09 4.97 -11.10
C GLY A 124 -11.99 3.93 -11.30
N MET A 125 -10.82 4.12 -10.67
CA MET A 125 -9.60 3.34 -10.91
C MET A 125 -9.17 2.46 -9.74
N LEU A 126 -9.90 2.43 -8.62
CA LEU A 126 -9.50 1.70 -7.40
C LEU A 126 -9.16 0.21 -7.64
N GLY A 127 -10.01 -0.53 -8.36
CA GLY A 127 -9.77 -1.94 -8.68
C GLY A 127 -8.60 -2.18 -9.66
N ARG A 128 -8.16 -1.12 -10.34
CA ARG A 128 -7.10 -1.11 -11.35
C ARG A 128 -5.80 -0.49 -10.83
N CYS A 129 -5.74 -0.19 -9.54
CA CYS A 129 -4.50 0.16 -8.86
C CYS A 129 -3.56 -1.06 -8.82
N ARG A 130 -2.31 -0.87 -9.23
CA ARG A 130 -1.23 -1.84 -9.16
C ARG A 130 -0.05 -1.20 -8.44
N TRP A 131 0.24 -1.73 -7.26
CA TRP A 131 1.27 -1.18 -6.37
C TRP A 131 2.59 -1.88 -6.60
N PHE A 132 3.69 -1.12 -6.63
CA PHE A 132 5.02 -1.71 -6.50
C PHE A 132 5.17 -2.34 -5.12
N ALA A 133 5.16 -3.67 -5.09
CA ALA A 133 5.26 -4.47 -3.88
C ALA A 133 6.67 -5.05 -3.74
N LYS A 134 7.11 -5.23 -2.50
CA LYS A 134 8.34 -5.97 -2.19
C LYS A 134 8.16 -7.45 -2.51
N ILE A 135 9.16 -8.08 -3.14
CA ILE A 135 9.11 -9.51 -3.46
C ILE A 135 8.90 -10.39 -2.22
N GLU A 136 9.36 -9.94 -1.05
CA GLU A 136 9.18 -10.63 0.22
C GLU A 136 7.70 -10.76 0.64
N LEU A 137 6.83 -9.83 0.19
CA LEU A 137 5.39 -9.90 0.45
C LEU A 137 4.74 -11.13 -0.20
N ARG A 138 5.35 -11.70 -1.23
CA ARG A 138 4.86 -12.94 -1.88
C ARG A 138 4.74 -14.11 -0.89
N TRP A 139 5.57 -14.11 0.16
CA TRP A 139 5.59 -15.19 1.16
C TRP A 139 4.51 -15.06 2.24
N VAL A 140 3.79 -13.93 2.30
CA VAL A 140 2.70 -13.75 3.24
C VAL A 140 1.50 -14.55 2.74
N PRO A 141 0.99 -15.54 3.48
CA PRO A 141 -0.17 -16.31 3.07
C PRO A 141 -1.37 -15.39 2.84
N LEU A 142 -2.19 -15.74 1.86
CA LEU A 142 -3.33 -14.96 1.37
C LEU A 142 -2.91 -13.66 0.67
N LEU A 143 -2.39 -12.69 1.42
CA LEU A 143 -2.04 -11.37 0.92
C LEU A 143 -1.00 -11.41 -0.22
N GLY A 144 0.06 -12.21 -0.08
CA GLY A 144 1.10 -12.34 -1.09
C GLY A 144 0.62 -13.00 -2.38
N TRP A 145 -0.24 -14.02 -2.24
CA TRP A 145 -0.81 -14.75 -3.38
C TRP A 145 -1.75 -13.86 -4.18
N GLY A 146 -2.68 -13.17 -3.52
CA GLY A 146 -3.60 -12.23 -4.15
C GLY A 146 -2.88 -11.10 -4.88
N ILE A 147 -1.89 -10.45 -4.25
CA ILE A 147 -1.08 -9.38 -4.88
C ILE A 147 -0.42 -9.88 -6.17
N TRP A 148 0.14 -11.10 -6.15
CA TRP A 148 0.78 -11.69 -7.32
C TRP A 148 -0.24 -12.05 -8.41
N GLY A 149 -1.34 -12.72 -8.04
CA GLY A 149 -2.39 -13.15 -8.95
C GLY A 149 -3.12 -11.99 -9.64
N MET A 150 -3.28 -10.86 -8.96
CA MET A 150 -3.80 -9.62 -9.55
C MET A 150 -2.82 -8.91 -10.51
N GLY A 151 -1.60 -9.43 -10.65
CA GLY A 151 -0.59 -8.90 -11.56
C GLY A 151 0.11 -7.63 -11.04
N MET A 152 0.22 -7.43 -9.72
CA MET A 152 0.99 -6.31 -9.18
C MET A 152 2.50 -6.54 -9.36
N PRO A 153 3.28 -5.51 -9.73
CA PRO A 153 4.72 -5.64 -9.89
C PRO A 153 5.40 -5.89 -8.55
N MET A 154 5.98 -7.08 -8.41
CA MET A 154 6.78 -7.45 -7.25
C MET A 154 8.26 -7.27 -7.55
N VAL A 155 8.90 -6.32 -6.87
CA VAL A 155 10.29 -5.95 -7.10
C VAL A 155 11.17 -6.34 -5.92
N SER A 156 12.38 -6.78 -6.24
CA SER A 156 13.47 -6.93 -5.29
C SER A 156 14.36 -5.67 -5.31
N ARG A 157 15.59 -5.79 -4.81
CA ARG A 157 16.63 -4.76 -4.95
C ARG A 157 17.67 -5.13 -6.01
N ASN A 158 17.31 -5.99 -6.95
CA ASN A 158 18.20 -6.53 -7.97
C ASN A 158 17.54 -6.44 -9.36
N TRP A 159 17.96 -5.41 -10.11
CA TRP A 159 17.46 -5.12 -11.45
C TRP A 159 17.45 -6.33 -12.40
N LEU A 160 18.51 -7.14 -12.40
CA LEU A 160 18.61 -8.30 -13.29
C LEU A 160 17.51 -9.34 -13.02
N LYS A 161 17.07 -9.46 -11.75
CA LYS A 161 15.95 -10.33 -11.37
C LYS A 161 14.60 -9.68 -11.69
N ASP A 162 14.51 -8.38 -11.47
CA ASP A 162 13.24 -7.63 -11.55
C ASP A 162 12.83 -7.31 -12.98
N LYS A 163 13.79 -7.20 -13.91
CA LYS A 163 13.53 -6.83 -15.32
C LYS A 163 12.44 -7.70 -15.96
N LYS A 164 12.53 -9.03 -15.84
CA LYS A 164 11.57 -9.95 -16.45
C LYS A 164 10.14 -9.75 -15.92
N GLU A 165 10.00 -9.48 -14.61
CA GLU A 165 8.70 -9.25 -14.00
C GLU A 165 8.13 -7.89 -14.42
N LEU A 166 8.99 -6.86 -14.50
CA LEU A 166 8.60 -5.55 -15.00
C LEU A 166 8.16 -5.61 -16.46
N ASP A 167 8.92 -6.29 -17.33
CA ASP A 167 8.57 -6.49 -18.74
C ASP A 167 7.17 -7.13 -18.88
N ARG A 168 6.85 -8.12 -18.02
CA ARG A 168 5.52 -8.76 -17.97
C ARG A 168 4.42 -7.78 -17.58
N VAL A 169 4.61 -7.00 -16.52
CA VAL A 169 3.60 -6.03 -16.05
C VAL A 169 3.42 -4.90 -17.06
N PHE A 170 4.51 -4.34 -17.59
CA PHE A 170 4.46 -3.28 -18.59
C PHE A 170 3.90 -3.76 -19.93
N ALA A 171 4.08 -5.02 -20.31
CA ALA A 171 3.41 -5.58 -21.49
C ALA A 171 1.88 -5.51 -21.41
N GLY A 172 1.29 -5.69 -20.22
CA GLY A 172 -0.14 -5.49 -20.01
C GLY A 172 -0.59 -4.05 -20.32
N VAL A 173 0.23 -3.06 -19.98
CA VAL A 173 -0.04 -1.65 -20.26
C VAL A 173 0.19 -1.31 -21.73
N VAL A 174 1.37 -1.63 -22.25
CA VAL A 174 1.84 -1.16 -23.55
C VAL A 174 1.19 -1.95 -24.69
N VAL A 175 1.07 -3.27 -24.54
CA VAL A 175 0.57 -4.15 -25.60
C VAL A 175 -0.93 -4.34 -25.48
N LYS A 176 -1.45 -4.64 -24.28
CA LYS A 176 -2.88 -4.93 -24.08
C LYS A 176 -3.71 -3.68 -23.79
N LYS A 177 -3.08 -2.54 -23.50
CA LYS A 177 -3.75 -1.27 -23.15
C LYS A 177 -4.75 -1.42 -21.99
N TRP A 178 -4.42 -2.27 -21.03
CA TRP A 178 -5.25 -2.43 -19.84
C TRP A 178 -5.26 -1.12 -19.04
N PRO A 179 -6.44 -0.60 -18.66
CA PRO A 179 -6.49 0.60 -17.85
C PRO A 179 -5.89 0.32 -16.48
N GLN A 180 -4.85 1.03 -16.06
CA GLN A 180 -4.26 0.81 -14.74
C GLN A 180 -3.62 2.06 -14.15
N TRP A 181 -3.59 2.09 -12.82
CA TRP A 181 -2.77 3.04 -12.07
C TRP A 181 -1.56 2.32 -11.50
N LEU A 182 -0.39 2.59 -12.07
CA LEU A 182 0.87 2.04 -11.59
C LEU A 182 1.44 2.96 -10.50
N ILE A 183 1.33 2.53 -9.26
CA ILE A 183 1.61 3.40 -8.10
C ILE A 183 3.01 3.12 -7.56
N SER A 184 3.87 4.14 -7.61
CA SER A 184 5.26 4.09 -7.20
C SER A 184 5.58 5.12 -6.13
N PHE A 185 6.25 4.64 -5.10
CA PHE A 185 6.90 5.44 -4.07
C PHE A 185 8.39 5.53 -4.38
N SER A 186 8.76 6.42 -5.31
CA SER A 186 10.10 6.44 -5.94
C SER A 186 11.26 6.73 -5.00
N GLU A 187 10.98 7.18 -3.78
CA GLU A 187 11.98 7.45 -2.72
C GLU A 187 12.61 6.15 -2.17
N ALA A 188 12.05 4.98 -2.50
CA ALA A 188 12.50 3.62 -2.17
C ALA A 188 12.63 3.30 -0.67
N THR A 189 12.57 4.31 0.22
CA THR A 189 12.57 4.18 1.68
C THR A 189 11.76 5.30 2.31
N ARG A 190 11.11 5.01 3.46
CA ARG A 190 10.39 6.04 4.24
C ARG A 190 11.30 7.19 4.64
N TYR A 191 10.75 8.40 4.56
CA TYR A 191 11.38 9.62 5.06
C TYR A 191 11.70 9.52 6.56
N THR A 192 12.90 9.98 6.93
CA THR A 192 13.24 10.35 8.30
C THR A 192 14.12 11.60 8.28
N PRO A 193 14.04 12.50 9.29
CA PRO A 193 14.90 13.69 9.35
C PRO A 193 16.38 13.35 9.22
N LYS A 194 16.81 12.26 9.89
CA LYS A 194 18.19 11.76 9.82
C LYS A 194 18.64 11.43 8.39
N LYS A 195 17.83 10.70 7.62
CA LYS A 195 18.17 10.33 6.23
C LYS A 195 18.20 11.54 5.29
N TYR A 196 17.41 12.56 5.58
CA TYR A 196 17.44 13.79 4.79
C TYR A 196 18.73 14.58 5.03
N GLU A 197 19.18 14.69 6.28
CA GLU A 197 20.50 15.26 6.58
C GLU A 197 21.61 14.48 5.89
N GLU A 198 21.59 13.15 5.99
CA GLU A 198 22.55 12.29 5.29
C GLU A 198 22.51 12.50 3.77
N THR A 199 21.34 12.76 3.19
CA THR A 199 21.16 13.05 1.75
C THR A 199 21.75 14.41 1.37
N LYS A 200 21.55 15.44 2.20
CA LYS A 200 22.18 16.76 1.97
C LYS A 200 23.69 16.67 1.98
N THR A 201 24.27 15.92 2.93
CA THR A 201 25.73 15.71 3.01
C THR A 201 26.25 15.04 1.73
N TRP A 202 25.62 13.94 1.29
CA TRP A 202 26.03 13.24 0.07
C TRP A 202 25.89 14.11 -1.19
N CYS A 203 24.80 14.89 -1.32
CA CYS A 203 24.61 15.80 -2.43
C CYS A 203 25.73 16.85 -2.52
N LYS A 204 26.17 17.39 -1.36
CA LYS A 204 27.32 18.32 -1.31
C LYS A 204 28.61 17.63 -1.71
N GLU A 205 28.89 16.44 -1.19
CA GLU A 205 30.10 15.67 -1.51
C GLU A 205 30.18 15.26 -2.99
N ASN A 206 29.03 15.05 -3.64
CA ASN A 206 28.95 14.52 -5.01
C ASN A 206 28.51 15.59 -6.04
N ASN A 207 28.51 16.87 -5.68
CA ASN A 207 28.07 17.98 -6.54
C ASN A 207 26.69 17.74 -7.19
N ARG A 208 25.74 17.18 -6.42
CA ARG A 208 24.36 16.96 -6.86
C ARG A 208 23.43 18.01 -6.26
N PRO A 209 22.34 18.39 -6.96
CA PRO A 209 21.35 19.30 -6.40
C PRO A 209 20.73 18.69 -5.14
N ILE A 210 20.57 19.52 -4.10
CA ILE A 210 19.90 19.12 -2.87
C ILE A 210 18.38 19.05 -3.14
N PRO A 211 17.70 17.95 -2.79
CA PRO A 211 16.25 17.85 -2.96
C PRO A 211 15.52 18.94 -2.17
N LYS A 212 14.66 19.69 -2.87
CA LYS A 212 13.79 20.73 -2.28
C LYS A 212 12.76 20.13 -1.31
N THR A 213 12.33 18.90 -1.58
CA THR A 213 11.33 18.20 -0.76
C THR A 213 12.04 17.21 0.17
N PRO A 214 11.77 17.25 1.49
CA PRO A 214 12.48 16.42 2.47
C PRO A 214 12.34 14.92 2.24
N SER A 215 11.23 14.49 1.62
CA SER A 215 10.86 13.08 1.50
C SER A 215 11.80 12.28 0.58
N ILE A 216 12.45 12.94 -0.40
CA ILE A 216 13.37 12.29 -1.34
C ILE A 216 14.71 12.02 -0.65
N SER A 217 14.78 10.94 0.12
CA SER A 217 16.04 10.41 0.65
C SER A 217 16.73 9.54 -0.39
N THR A 218 17.99 9.83 -0.70
CA THR A 218 18.78 8.98 -1.61
C THR A 218 19.17 7.69 -0.90
N ASN A 219 18.91 6.55 -1.53
CA ASN A 219 19.24 5.23 -1.00
C ASN A 219 20.76 5.12 -0.76
N GLN A 220 21.17 4.73 0.44
CA GLN A 220 22.57 4.64 0.87
C GLN A 220 23.43 3.74 -0.04
N ARG A 221 22.82 2.84 -0.82
CA ARG A 221 23.52 1.97 -1.79
C ARG A 221 23.80 2.60 -3.15
N LEU A 222 23.01 3.59 -3.59
CA LEU A 222 23.32 4.37 -4.80
C LEU A 222 24.59 5.21 -4.60
N ARG A 223 24.95 5.49 -3.34
CA ARG A 223 26.21 6.14 -2.95
C ARG A 223 27.44 5.26 -3.19
N ASN A 224 27.29 3.93 -3.11
CA ASN A 224 28.40 2.99 -3.27
C ASN A 224 28.55 2.45 -4.70
N ASN A 225 27.57 2.67 -5.58
CA ASN A 225 27.52 2.14 -6.95
C ASN A 225 27.47 3.25 -8.03
N SER A 226 28.05 4.42 -7.76
CA SER A 226 28.12 5.55 -8.71
C SER A 226 28.90 5.26 -10.00
N ALA A 227 29.46 4.05 -10.16
CA ALA A 227 30.06 3.57 -11.41
C ALA A 227 29.08 2.84 -12.36
N ALA A 228 27.82 2.59 -11.96
CA ALA A 228 26.91 1.72 -12.73
C ALA A 228 25.85 2.46 -13.59
N PHE A 229 25.86 3.80 -13.59
CA PHE A 229 24.92 4.62 -14.38
C PHE A 229 25.64 5.78 -15.08
N ALA A 230 26.77 5.47 -15.73
CA ALA A 230 27.36 6.28 -16.79
C ALA A 230 27.12 5.58 -18.13
#